data_AF-A0A935PJL7-F1
#
_entry.id   AF-A0A935PJL7-F1
#
_cell.length_a   1.000
_cell.length_b   1.000
_cell.length_c   1.000
_cell.angle_alpha   90.00
_cell.angle_beta   90.00
_cell.angle_gamma   90.00
#
_symmetry.space_group_name_H-M   'P 1'
#
loop_
_entity.id
_entity.type
_entity.pdbx_description
1 polymer ?
#
loop_
_entity_poly.entity_id
_entity_poly.type
_entity_poly.pdbx_seq_one_letter_code
_entity_poly.pdbx_strand_id
1 'polypeptide(L)'
;MRRTPGLASGKGPYQIDRKWGVSHPAINPTVESTYRFLDTFIAEMVTLFPDKSWHIGGDEVEPTEWKANPTIQAWMKANRISDAHALQTHFNTRLFAILKKHGRQPVGWDEILAPNLPAGAVIQSWRGTNYLITAAKQGRQAILSAPYYLDHIKTTTEMYLSDPLPAGHDLTPAQQALVLGGEACMWGEYITQETIDSRLWPRLAGVAERFWSPASVRDVPDMYRRLEVFSRRLEEVGPVHESHTARMVRRFAEGDDAATLVGLLEYARPRGFAGRGTNQFSPLTRLIDAARPDPWNGWRMQALAEQAVQGDASAGRMLAEHFQTMQGFTAPLDAMKGRTPMATDGLLVARALNTLGRIGLEALDYRMRKVQPSAGWLATTDSTLKTIEGKTFGLLRPVGAEAVRRLVAPVSSVP
;
A
#
# COMPACT_ATOMS: atom_id res chain seq x y z
N MET A 1 20.58 14.33 -13.08
CA MET A 1 21.49 15.45 -12.75
C MET A 1 22.94 15.03 -12.52
N ARG A 2 23.26 13.92 -11.80
CA ARG A 2 24.65 13.44 -11.65
C ARG A 2 25.44 13.33 -12.97
N ARG A 3 24.83 12.76 -14.01
CA ARG A 3 25.45 12.56 -15.34
C ARG A 3 25.31 13.76 -16.27
N THR A 4 24.46 14.72 -15.92
CA THR A 4 24.12 15.91 -16.73
C THR A 4 23.96 17.14 -15.84
N PRO A 5 25.03 17.62 -15.18
CA PRO A 5 24.93 18.69 -14.18
C PRO A 5 24.37 20.00 -14.76
N GLY A 6 24.62 20.27 -16.05
CA GLY A 6 24.11 21.45 -16.74
C GLY A 6 22.59 21.50 -16.94
N LEU A 7 21.87 20.43 -16.58
CA LEU A 7 20.40 20.38 -16.58
C LEU A 7 19.79 20.63 -15.20
N ALA A 8 20.62 20.78 -14.16
CA ALA A 8 20.16 20.93 -12.78
C ALA A 8 19.93 22.40 -12.40
N SER A 9 19.09 22.62 -11.40
CA SER A 9 18.79 23.95 -10.85
C SER A 9 19.77 24.38 -9.78
N GLY A 10 20.36 23.44 -9.04
CA GLY A 10 21.41 23.70 -8.06
C GLY A 10 22.83 23.56 -8.62
N LYS A 11 23.82 23.88 -7.77
CA LYS A 11 25.26 23.82 -8.11
C LYS A 11 25.83 22.39 -8.08
N GLY A 12 25.08 21.42 -7.53
CA GLY A 12 25.61 20.09 -7.23
C GLY A 12 26.77 20.13 -6.22
N PRO A 13 27.63 19.08 -6.19
CA PRO A 13 27.56 17.88 -7.01
C PRO A 13 26.33 17.02 -6.65
N TYR A 14 25.82 16.29 -7.65
CA TYR A 14 24.68 15.37 -7.45
C TYR A 14 25.17 13.93 -7.34
N GLN A 15 24.55 13.18 -6.44
CA GLN A 15 24.78 11.76 -6.28
C GLN A 15 23.47 10.99 -6.54
N ILE A 16 23.57 9.67 -6.69
CA ILE A 16 22.36 8.85 -6.72
C ILE A 16 21.87 8.76 -5.28
N ASP A 17 20.63 9.16 -5.02
CA ASP A 17 20.06 9.04 -3.69
C ASP A 17 19.96 7.58 -3.31
N ARG A 18 20.45 7.29 -2.10
CA ARG A 18 20.41 5.95 -1.53
C ARG A 18 19.34 5.84 -0.45
N LYS A 19 18.86 6.98 0.06
CA LYS A 19 17.81 7.07 1.07
C LYS A 19 16.46 7.30 0.38
N TRP A 20 15.41 6.92 1.08
CA TRP A 20 14.03 7.08 0.65
C TRP A 20 13.49 8.47 0.97
N GLY A 21 12.46 8.88 0.25
CA GLY A 21 11.74 10.15 0.44
C GLY A 21 11.94 11.15 -0.69
N VAL A 22 11.37 12.33 -0.49
CA VAL A 22 11.40 13.43 -1.48
C VAL A 22 12.84 13.89 -1.70
N SER A 23 13.26 13.88 -2.95
CA SER A 23 14.57 14.35 -3.38
C SER A 23 14.54 15.86 -3.69
N HIS A 24 15.59 16.59 -3.33
CA HIS A 24 15.69 18.04 -3.52
C HIS A 24 16.21 18.52 -4.89
N PRO A 25 17.06 17.77 -5.63
CA PRO A 25 17.50 18.15 -6.97
C PRO A 25 16.33 18.36 -7.94
N ALA A 26 16.26 19.53 -8.57
CA ALA A 26 15.21 19.87 -9.54
C ALA A 26 15.80 20.20 -10.92
N ILE A 27 15.16 19.71 -11.99
CA ILE A 27 15.58 20.03 -13.37
C ILE A 27 15.40 21.54 -13.57
N ASN A 28 16.35 22.17 -14.26
CA ASN A 28 16.26 23.59 -14.59
C ASN A 28 15.32 23.79 -15.80
N PRO A 29 14.15 24.41 -15.62
CA PRO A 29 13.16 24.58 -16.67
C PRO A 29 13.40 25.83 -17.52
N THR A 30 14.39 26.67 -17.18
CA THR A 30 14.63 27.96 -17.83
C THR A 30 15.72 27.91 -18.90
N VAL A 31 16.28 26.73 -19.20
CA VAL A 31 17.38 26.55 -20.15
C VAL A 31 16.98 25.64 -21.31
N GLU A 32 17.28 26.05 -22.53
CA GLU A 32 16.89 25.31 -23.75
C GLU A 32 17.61 23.96 -23.90
N SER A 33 18.76 23.78 -23.25
CA SER A 33 19.46 22.49 -23.20
C SER A 33 18.61 21.39 -22.53
N THR A 34 17.77 21.73 -21.55
CA THR A 34 16.81 20.80 -20.93
C THR A 34 15.85 20.23 -21.96
N TYR A 35 15.22 21.10 -22.76
CA TYR A 35 14.23 20.68 -23.74
C TYR A 35 14.85 19.93 -24.93
N ARG A 36 16.05 20.33 -25.38
CA ARG A 36 16.80 19.55 -26.39
C ARG A 36 17.13 18.15 -25.90
N PHE A 37 17.59 18.03 -24.65
CA PHE A 37 17.85 16.72 -24.05
C PHE A 37 16.59 15.86 -24.00
N LEU A 38 15.46 16.42 -23.52
CA LEU A 38 14.19 15.70 -23.43
C LEU A 38 13.67 15.28 -24.82
N ASP A 39 13.77 16.15 -25.83
CA ASP A 39 13.36 15.85 -27.20
C ASP A 39 14.18 14.69 -27.80
N THR A 40 15.51 14.72 -27.65
CA THR A 40 16.38 13.62 -28.10
C THR A 40 16.08 12.32 -27.33
N PHE A 41 15.99 12.39 -26.00
CA PHE A 41 15.71 11.22 -25.17
C PHE A 41 14.36 10.58 -25.51
N ILE A 42 13.31 11.39 -25.66
CA ILE A 42 11.98 10.90 -26.04
C ILE A 42 12.05 10.30 -27.44
N ALA A 43 12.70 10.95 -28.42
CA ALA A 43 12.85 10.42 -29.76
C ALA A 43 13.48 9.02 -29.79
N GLU A 44 14.46 8.75 -28.92
CA GLU A 44 15.05 7.42 -28.77
C GLU A 44 14.06 6.43 -28.14
N MET A 45 13.44 6.80 -27.01
CA MET A 45 12.58 5.89 -26.26
C MET A 45 11.28 5.52 -26.98
N VAL A 46 10.72 6.43 -27.79
CA VAL A 46 9.50 6.14 -28.57
C VAL A 46 9.72 5.09 -29.66
N THR A 47 10.97 4.73 -29.96
CA THR A 47 11.30 3.57 -30.81
C THR A 47 11.19 2.23 -30.07
N LEU A 48 11.30 2.25 -28.74
CA LEU A 48 11.20 1.08 -27.86
C LEU A 48 9.77 0.87 -27.36
N PHE A 49 9.06 1.97 -27.08
CA PHE A 49 7.71 1.96 -26.52
C PHE A 49 6.72 2.54 -27.53
N PRO A 50 5.98 1.70 -28.27
CA PRO A 50 5.03 2.15 -29.29
C PRO A 50 3.75 2.74 -28.68
N ASP A 51 3.56 2.64 -27.36
CA ASP A 51 2.37 3.08 -26.64
C ASP A 51 2.06 4.57 -26.85
N LYS A 52 0.78 4.87 -27.00
CA LYS A 52 0.32 6.26 -27.19
C LYS A 52 0.58 7.11 -25.95
N SER A 53 0.40 6.53 -24.76
CA SER A 53 0.51 7.24 -23.48
C SER A 53 1.97 7.34 -23.03
N TRP A 54 2.36 8.49 -22.50
CA TRP A 54 3.68 8.73 -21.92
C TRP A 54 3.56 9.39 -20.56
N HIS A 55 3.94 8.68 -19.50
CA HIS A 55 3.90 9.22 -18.14
C HIS A 55 5.11 10.12 -17.87
N ILE A 56 4.86 11.39 -17.52
CA ILE A 56 5.91 12.39 -17.26
C ILE A 56 6.27 12.53 -15.77
N GLY A 57 5.56 11.84 -14.88
CA GLY A 57 5.68 12.02 -13.44
C GLY A 57 5.02 13.34 -13.02
N GLY A 58 5.78 14.22 -12.38
CA GLY A 58 5.35 15.54 -11.96
C GLY A 58 4.95 15.63 -10.49
N ASP A 59 5.10 14.54 -9.75
CA ASP A 59 4.92 14.41 -8.31
C ASP A 59 6.06 15.03 -7.52
N GLU A 60 5.74 15.50 -6.31
CA GLU A 60 6.71 15.85 -5.25
C GLU A 60 7.87 16.78 -5.67
N VAL A 61 7.64 17.68 -6.63
CA VAL A 61 8.66 18.63 -7.08
C VAL A 61 8.93 19.67 -6.00
N GLU A 62 10.02 19.47 -5.24
CA GLU A 62 10.44 20.36 -4.17
C GLU A 62 11.18 21.61 -4.73
N PRO A 63 10.63 22.83 -4.59
CA PRO A 63 11.12 24.02 -5.30
C PRO A 63 12.35 24.69 -4.69
N THR A 64 12.99 24.07 -3.69
CA THR A 64 14.10 24.66 -2.95
C THR A 64 15.24 25.12 -3.88
N GLU A 65 15.66 24.30 -4.86
CA GLU A 65 16.72 24.71 -5.81
C GLU A 65 16.27 25.83 -6.76
N TRP A 66 15.01 25.84 -7.19
CA TRP A 66 14.47 26.91 -8.04
C TRP A 66 14.46 28.25 -7.30
N LYS A 67 14.04 28.25 -6.04
CA LYS A 67 14.03 29.44 -5.18
C LYS A 67 15.44 29.95 -4.89
N ALA A 68 16.40 29.05 -4.70
CA ALA A 68 17.78 29.39 -4.37
C ALA A 68 18.64 29.81 -5.58
N ASN A 69 18.15 29.67 -6.82
CA ASN A 69 18.90 29.98 -8.04
C ASN A 69 18.56 31.39 -8.58
N PRO A 70 19.45 32.39 -8.49
CA PRO A 70 19.21 33.75 -8.99
C PRO A 70 18.89 33.85 -10.48
N THR A 71 19.46 32.98 -11.32
CA THR A 71 19.19 32.97 -12.76
C THR A 71 17.75 32.52 -13.03
N ILE A 72 17.28 31.48 -12.33
CA ILE A 72 15.89 31.03 -12.42
C ILE A 72 14.94 32.13 -11.92
N GLN A 73 15.24 32.75 -10.77
CA GLN A 73 14.41 33.83 -10.23
C GLN A 73 14.34 35.04 -11.18
N ALA A 74 15.46 35.45 -11.77
CA ALA A 74 15.50 36.53 -12.76
C ALA A 74 14.69 36.17 -14.02
N TRP A 75 14.81 34.93 -14.49
CA TRP A 75 14.05 34.43 -15.63
C TRP A 75 12.54 34.40 -15.34
N MET A 76 12.13 33.92 -14.16
CA MET A 76 10.72 33.91 -13.73
C MET A 76 10.15 35.33 -13.72
N LYS A 77 10.88 36.31 -13.17
CA LYS A 77 10.48 37.73 -13.18
C LYS A 77 10.33 38.27 -14.61
N ALA A 78 11.30 38.01 -15.48
CA ALA A 78 11.26 38.46 -16.87
C ALA A 78 10.11 37.85 -17.68
N ASN A 79 9.74 36.60 -17.37
CA ASN A 79 8.69 35.85 -18.06
C ASN A 79 7.34 35.84 -17.33
N ARG A 80 7.18 36.66 -16.27
CA ARG A 80 5.95 36.80 -15.47
C ARG A 80 5.44 35.47 -14.90
N ILE A 81 6.36 34.61 -14.46
CA ILE A 81 6.04 33.37 -13.74
C ILE A 81 5.96 33.67 -12.25
N SER A 82 4.78 33.45 -11.65
CA SER A 82 4.45 33.88 -10.27
C SER A 82 5.17 33.09 -9.19
N ASP A 83 5.27 31.77 -9.36
CA ASP A 83 5.71 30.83 -8.33
C ASP A 83 6.24 29.53 -8.95
N ALA A 84 6.66 28.61 -8.10
CA ALA A 84 7.20 27.32 -8.52
C ALA A 84 6.18 26.45 -9.27
N HIS A 85 4.89 26.50 -8.92
CA HIS A 85 3.86 25.71 -9.60
C HIS A 85 3.62 26.22 -11.01
N ALA A 86 3.61 27.54 -11.18
CA ALA A 86 3.59 28.18 -12.49
C ALA A 86 4.84 27.83 -13.32
N LEU A 87 6.01 27.73 -12.68
CA LEU A 87 7.25 27.31 -13.33
C LEU A 87 7.20 25.83 -13.76
N GLN A 88 6.67 24.95 -12.92
CA GLN A 88 6.43 23.55 -13.28
C GLN A 88 5.41 23.42 -14.42
N THR A 89 4.35 24.24 -14.41
CA THR A 89 3.37 24.31 -15.50
C THR A 89 4.01 24.76 -16.81
N HIS A 90 4.94 25.73 -16.77
CA HIS A 90 5.73 26.12 -17.95
C HIS A 90 6.56 24.96 -18.49
N PHE A 91 7.28 24.25 -17.61
CA PHE A 91 8.05 23.06 -17.99
C PHE A 91 7.18 21.99 -18.65
N ASN A 92 6.05 21.64 -18.02
CA ASN A 92 5.12 20.64 -18.53
C ASN A 92 4.53 21.06 -19.88
N THR A 93 4.22 22.34 -20.07
CA THR A 93 3.71 22.87 -21.35
C THR A 93 4.70 22.65 -22.49
N ARG A 94 5.99 22.94 -22.25
CA ARG A 94 7.06 22.71 -23.23
C ARG A 94 7.26 21.21 -23.49
N LEU A 95 7.22 20.39 -22.45
CA LEU A 95 7.32 18.92 -22.56
C LEU A 95 6.15 18.31 -23.34
N PHE A 96 4.92 18.80 -23.14
CA PHE A 96 3.75 18.33 -23.89
C PHE A 96 3.86 18.61 -25.38
N ALA A 97 4.45 19.74 -25.77
CA ALA A 97 4.71 20.04 -27.18
C ALA A 97 5.71 19.04 -27.80
N ILE A 98 6.75 18.65 -27.04
CA ILE A 98 7.72 17.62 -27.44
C ILE A 98 7.01 16.26 -27.58
N LEU A 99 6.21 15.85 -26.59
CA LEU A 99 5.45 14.60 -26.66
C LEU A 99 4.50 14.58 -27.86
N LYS A 100 3.79 15.68 -28.11
CA LYS A 100 2.91 15.83 -29.28
C LYS A 100 3.66 15.69 -30.59
N LYS A 101 4.86 16.29 -30.72
CA LYS A 101 5.75 16.12 -31.88
C LYS A 101 6.07 14.65 -32.14
N HIS A 102 6.22 13.84 -31.09
CA HIS A 102 6.49 12.40 -31.16
C HIS A 102 5.23 11.53 -31.11
N GLY A 103 4.04 12.12 -31.29
CA GLY A 103 2.77 11.37 -31.32
C GLY A 103 2.33 10.78 -29.99
N ARG A 104 2.85 11.28 -28.86
CA ARG A 104 2.58 10.78 -27.51
C ARG A 104 1.59 11.66 -26.75
N GLN A 105 0.67 11.03 -26.02
CA GLN A 105 -0.28 11.66 -25.11
C GLN A 105 0.32 11.71 -23.70
N PRO A 106 0.44 12.89 -23.08
CA PRO A 106 0.98 13.00 -21.74
C PRO A 106 0.03 12.40 -20.69
N VAL A 107 0.61 11.68 -19.74
CA VAL A 107 0.00 11.30 -18.47
C VAL A 107 0.88 11.86 -17.36
N GLY A 108 0.32 12.31 -16.25
CA GLY A 108 1.14 12.62 -15.08
C GLY A 108 0.32 12.75 -13.82
N TRP A 109 1.03 12.80 -12.70
CA TRP A 109 0.44 12.86 -11.37
C TRP A 109 -0.38 14.14 -11.18
N ASP A 110 -1.34 14.09 -10.27
CA ASP A 110 -2.34 15.16 -10.12
C ASP A 110 -1.78 16.55 -9.75
N GLU A 111 -0.52 16.66 -9.30
CA GLU A 111 0.20 17.93 -9.19
C GLU A 111 0.34 18.67 -10.52
N ILE A 112 0.40 18.00 -11.68
CA ILE A 112 0.56 18.71 -12.94
C ILE A 112 -0.69 19.56 -13.28
N LEU A 113 -1.82 19.28 -12.64
CA LEU A 113 -3.07 19.97 -12.89
C LEU A 113 -2.97 21.45 -12.48
N ALA A 114 -3.06 22.32 -13.47
CA ALA A 114 -2.99 23.76 -13.30
C ALA A 114 -3.93 24.47 -14.31
N PRO A 115 -4.41 25.69 -14.02
CA PRO A 115 -5.33 26.41 -14.91
C PRO A 115 -4.84 26.58 -16.35
N ASN A 116 -3.52 26.78 -16.54
CA ASN A 116 -2.92 27.02 -17.85
C ASN A 116 -2.24 25.77 -18.44
N LEU A 117 -2.43 24.59 -17.87
CA LEU A 117 -1.90 23.35 -18.43
C LEU A 117 -2.57 23.07 -19.79
N PRO A 118 -1.82 22.76 -20.87
CA PRO A 118 -2.45 22.44 -22.14
C PRO A 118 -3.44 21.27 -22.04
N ALA A 119 -4.45 21.27 -22.91
CA ALA A 119 -5.43 20.19 -23.00
C ALA A 119 -4.77 18.88 -23.48
N GLY A 120 -5.44 17.75 -23.23
CA GLY A 120 -5.05 16.43 -23.74
C GLY A 120 -4.24 15.56 -22.79
N ALA A 121 -3.76 16.11 -21.66
CA ALA A 121 -3.14 15.30 -20.62
C ALA A 121 -4.16 14.46 -19.84
N VAL A 122 -3.81 13.21 -19.57
CA VAL A 122 -4.50 12.35 -18.60
C VAL A 122 -3.92 12.64 -17.21
N ILE A 123 -4.80 12.82 -16.23
CA ILE A 123 -4.39 13.10 -14.85
C ILE A 123 -4.46 11.82 -14.02
N GLN A 124 -3.33 11.37 -13.46
CA GLN A 124 -3.28 10.23 -12.57
C GLN A 124 -3.37 10.70 -11.11
N SER A 125 -4.49 10.41 -10.49
CA SER A 125 -4.82 10.88 -9.15
C SER A 125 -4.30 9.93 -8.08
N TRP A 126 -3.31 10.40 -7.34
CA TRP A 126 -2.53 9.61 -6.38
C TRP A 126 -2.75 10.11 -4.94
N ARG A 127 -3.26 11.34 -4.76
CA ARG A 127 -3.53 11.94 -3.44
C ARG A 127 -4.98 11.78 -2.97
N GLY A 128 -5.87 11.26 -3.81
CA GLY A 128 -7.26 10.97 -3.44
C GLY A 128 -8.27 11.28 -4.55
N THR A 129 -9.46 10.67 -4.45
CA THR A 129 -10.54 10.76 -5.45
C THR A 129 -10.99 12.19 -5.78
N ASN A 130 -10.77 13.15 -4.88
CA ASN A 130 -11.07 14.57 -5.12
C ASN A 130 -10.31 15.14 -6.35
N TYR A 131 -9.07 14.72 -6.57
CA TYR A 131 -8.27 15.18 -7.71
C TYR A 131 -8.72 14.53 -9.02
N LEU A 132 -9.15 13.26 -8.98
CA LEU A 132 -9.82 12.58 -10.10
C LEU A 132 -11.09 13.34 -10.53
N ILE A 133 -11.98 13.65 -9.56
CA ILE A 133 -13.22 14.39 -9.80
C ILE A 133 -12.92 15.78 -10.37
N THR A 134 -11.92 16.48 -9.81
CA THR A 134 -11.52 17.81 -10.28
C THR A 134 -11.03 17.78 -11.73
N ALA A 135 -10.19 16.80 -12.08
CA ALA A 135 -9.70 16.64 -13.45
C ALA A 135 -10.84 16.37 -14.44
N ALA A 136 -11.76 15.46 -14.09
CA ALA A 136 -12.93 15.14 -14.90
C ALA A 136 -13.85 16.36 -15.11
N LYS A 137 -14.08 17.16 -14.06
CA LYS A 137 -14.85 18.41 -14.16
C LYS A 137 -14.21 19.44 -15.09
N GLN A 138 -12.88 19.45 -15.17
CA GLN A 138 -12.12 20.29 -16.10
C GLN A 138 -12.03 19.70 -17.52
N GLY A 139 -12.80 18.65 -17.82
CA GLY A 139 -12.84 18.05 -19.16
C GLY A 139 -11.61 17.19 -19.48
N ARG A 140 -10.87 16.73 -18.47
CA ARG A 140 -9.67 15.91 -18.64
C ARG A 140 -9.94 14.46 -18.30
N GLN A 141 -9.33 13.57 -19.08
CA GLN A 141 -9.27 12.16 -18.73
C GLN A 141 -8.50 11.96 -17.43
N ALA A 142 -8.90 10.99 -16.62
CA ALA A 142 -8.26 10.75 -15.34
C ALA A 142 -8.24 9.27 -14.93
N ILE A 143 -7.20 8.87 -14.21
CA ILE A 143 -7.00 7.52 -13.66
C ILE A 143 -6.82 7.65 -12.15
N LEU A 144 -7.33 6.71 -11.36
CA LEU A 144 -7.18 6.72 -9.90
C LEU A 144 -6.15 5.70 -9.39
N SER A 145 -5.17 6.16 -8.63
CA SER A 145 -4.20 5.31 -7.91
C SER A 145 -4.37 5.31 -6.39
N ALA A 146 -4.93 6.36 -5.78
CA ALA A 146 -5.37 6.29 -4.38
C ALA A 146 -6.72 5.58 -4.26
N PRO A 147 -6.93 4.59 -3.36
CA PRO A 147 -6.06 4.18 -2.27
C PRO A 147 -5.19 2.95 -2.55
N TYR A 148 -5.03 2.54 -3.81
CA TYR A 148 -4.40 1.31 -4.31
C TYR A 148 -2.86 1.30 -4.25
N TYR A 149 -2.30 1.69 -3.11
CA TYR A 149 -0.88 1.57 -2.80
C TYR A 149 -0.60 0.22 -2.14
N LEU A 150 -0.05 -0.72 -2.91
CA LEU A 150 0.25 -2.06 -2.42
C LEU A 150 1.34 -2.03 -1.35
N ASP A 151 2.31 -1.12 -1.48
CA ASP A 151 3.40 -0.88 -0.52
C ASP A 151 2.93 -0.33 0.83
N HIS A 152 1.70 0.19 0.93
CA HIS A 152 1.11 0.62 2.21
C HIS A 152 0.62 -0.54 3.09
N ILE A 153 0.73 -1.79 2.64
CA ILE A 153 0.39 -2.99 3.45
C ILE A 153 -1.08 -2.97 3.93
N LYS A 154 -1.96 -2.41 3.10
CA LYS A 154 -3.41 -2.51 3.28
C LYS A 154 -3.88 -3.95 3.06
N THR A 155 -4.95 -4.31 3.75
CA THR A 155 -5.67 -5.57 3.50
C THR A 155 -6.28 -5.58 2.11
N THR A 156 -6.60 -6.77 1.59
CA THR A 156 -7.32 -6.92 0.33
C THR A 156 -8.70 -6.28 0.44
N THR A 157 -9.38 -6.44 1.58
CA THR A 157 -10.69 -5.82 1.86
C THR A 157 -10.69 -4.31 1.66
N GLU A 158 -9.71 -3.61 2.23
CA GLU A 158 -9.63 -2.14 2.14
C GLU A 158 -9.56 -1.67 0.68
N MET A 159 -8.77 -2.35 -0.16
CA MET A 159 -8.62 -1.99 -1.56
C MET A 159 -9.80 -2.47 -2.42
N TYR A 160 -10.29 -3.69 -2.19
CA TYR A 160 -11.43 -4.27 -2.89
C TYR A 160 -12.73 -3.46 -2.69
N LEU A 161 -12.94 -2.87 -1.50
CA LEU A 161 -14.11 -2.05 -1.21
C LEU A 161 -13.97 -0.58 -1.63
N SER A 162 -12.75 -0.13 -1.95
CA SER A 162 -12.54 1.23 -2.43
C SER A 162 -13.02 1.31 -3.86
N ASP A 163 -14.05 2.10 -4.14
CA ASP A 163 -14.52 2.27 -5.52
C ASP A 163 -13.78 3.44 -6.18
N PRO A 164 -13.26 3.32 -7.42
CA PRO A 164 -12.64 4.45 -8.10
C PRO A 164 -13.57 5.66 -8.23
N LEU A 165 -14.87 5.40 -8.34
CA LEU A 165 -15.88 6.43 -8.43
C LEU A 165 -17.00 6.15 -7.40
N PRO A 166 -16.78 6.52 -6.12
CA PRO A 166 -17.71 6.19 -5.04
C PRO A 166 -19.06 6.86 -5.24
N ALA A 167 -20.13 6.20 -4.80
CA ALA A 167 -21.47 6.75 -4.84
C ALA A 167 -21.56 8.13 -4.18
N GLY A 168 -22.40 9.01 -4.72
CA GLY A 168 -22.57 10.38 -4.23
C GLY A 168 -21.55 11.39 -4.76
N HIS A 169 -20.71 11.02 -5.73
CA HIS A 169 -19.91 11.98 -6.49
C HIS A 169 -20.82 12.92 -7.34
N ASP A 170 -20.31 14.09 -7.70
CA ASP A 170 -21.06 15.14 -8.41
C ASP A 170 -20.64 15.32 -9.88
N LEU A 171 -20.32 14.20 -10.55
CA LEU A 171 -19.95 14.19 -11.97
C LEU A 171 -21.16 13.91 -12.85
N THR A 172 -21.33 14.68 -13.91
CA THR A 172 -22.30 14.39 -14.98
C THR A 172 -21.91 13.12 -15.75
N PRO A 173 -22.82 12.45 -16.48
CA PRO A 173 -22.47 11.27 -17.28
C PRO A 173 -21.31 11.52 -18.27
N ALA A 174 -21.24 12.71 -18.88
CA ALA A 174 -20.13 13.09 -19.77
C ALA A 174 -18.79 13.22 -19.02
N GLN A 175 -18.80 13.71 -17.78
CA GLN A 175 -17.60 13.78 -16.94
C GLN A 175 -17.21 12.41 -16.39
N GLN A 176 -18.16 11.54 -16.08
CA GLN A 176 -17.89 10.16 -15.68
C GLN A 176 -17.17 9.39 -16.78
N ALA A 177 -17.54 9.61 -18.05
CA ALA A 177 -16.87 9.00 -19.21
C ALA A 177 -15.38 9.42 -19.38
N LEU A 178 -14.92 10.44 -18.64
CA LEU A 178 -13.51 10.84 -18.61
C LEU A 178 -12.70 10.06 -17.57
N VAL A 179 -13.34 9.35 -16.65
CA VAL A 179 -12.67 8.46 -15.69
C VAL A 179 -12.32 7.16 -16.41
N LEU A 180 -11.04 6.94 -16.68
CA LEU A 180 -10.56 5.80 -17.46
C LEU A 180 -10.49 4.50 -16.64
N GLY A 181 -10.45 4.61 -15.31
CA GLY A 181 -10.33 3.48 -14.40
C GLY A 181 -9.35 3.80 -13.26
N GLY A 182 -8.64 2.77 -12.79
CA GLY A 182 -7.62 2.90 -11.76
C GLY A 182 -6.37 2.08 -12.05
N GLU A 183 -5.31 2.36 -11.29
CA GLU A 183 -4.03 1.65 -11.35
C GLU A 183 -3.51 1.42 -9.93
N ALA A 184 -3.16 0.17 -9.61
CA ALA A 184 -2.49 -0.14 -8.36
C ALA A 184 -1.00 0.19 -8.46
N CYS A 185 -0.48 0.95 -7.51
CA CYS A 185 0.94 1.32 -7.47
C CYS A 185 1.69 0.43 -6.48
N MET A 186 2.89 0.01 -6.86
CA MET A 186 3.82 -0.70 -6.00
C MET A 186 5.17 0.02 -5.99
N TRP A 187 5.37 0.89 -5.00
CA TRP A 187 6.62 1.61 -4.85
C TRP A 187 7.77 0.67 -4.42
N GLY A 188 8.97 0.96 -4.94
CA GLY A 188 10.11 0.04 -4.95
C GLY A 188 11.03 0.06 -3.72
N GLU A 189 10.77 0.88 -2.71
CA GLU A 189 11.71 1.14 -1.60
C GLU A 189 11.88 -0.06 -0.66
N TYR A 190 10.85 -0.89 -0.55
CA TYR A 190 10.81 -2.01 0.40
C TYR A 190 10.51 -3.34 -0.27
N ILE A 191 10.95 -3.47 -1.52
CA ILE A 191 10.91 -4.72 -2.27
C ILE A 191 12.24 -5.03 -2.94
N THR A 192 12.42 -6.32 -3.20
CA THR A 192 13.47 -6.89 -4.03
C THR A 192 12.80 -7.83 -5.03
N GLN A 193 13.57 -8.36 -5.97
CA GLN A 193 13.11 -9.43 -6.85
C GLN A 193 12.55 -10.63 -6.08
N GLU A 194 13.05 -10.92 -4.87
CA GLU A 194 12.56 -12.04 -4.07
C GLU A 194 11.23 -11.74 -3.35
N THR A 195 11.01 -10.48 -2.97
CA THR A 195 9.85 -10.11 -2.13
C THR A 195 8.68 -9.56 -2.93
N ILE A 196 8.87 -9.15 -4.19
CA ILE A 196 7.87 -8.45 -4.99
C ILE A 196 6.54 -9.22 -5.11
N ASP A 197 6.58 -10.51 -5.42
CA ASP A 197 5.37 -11.31 -5.60
C ASP A 197 4.53 -11.35 -4.33
N SER A 198 5.18 -11.51 -3.17
CA SER A 198 4.49 -11.56 -1.88
C SER A 198 3.88 -10.21 -1.46
N ARG A 199 4.27 -9.11 -2.11
CA ARG A 199 3.67 -7.79 -1.91
C ARG A 199 2.54 -7.57 -2.91
N LEU A 200 2.70 -7.98 -4.17
CA LEU A 200 1.66 -7.83 -5.17
C LEU A 200 0.48 -8.78 -4.89
N TRP A 201 0.77 -10.08 -4.78
CA TRP A 201 -0.20 -11.14 -4.80
C TRP A 201 -0.51 -11.68 -3.39
N PRO A 202 -1.76 -12.13 -3.15
CA PRO A 202 -2.89 -12.10 -4.08
C PRO A 202 -3.69 -10.79 -4.08
N ARG A 203 -3.32 -9.79 -3.25
CA ARG A 203 -4.09 -8.55 -3.06
C ARG A 203 -4.41 -7.81 -4.37
N LEU A 204 -3.47 -7.79 -5.31
CA LEU A 204 -3.65 -7.20 -6.63
C LEU A 204 -4.81 -7.84 -7.42
N ALA A 205 -5.13 -9.13 -7.20
CA ALA A 205 -6.30 -9.75 -7.82
C ALA A 205 -7.62 -9.21 -7.26
N GLY A 206 -7.66 -8.87 -5.97
CA GLY A 206 -8.80 -8.17 -5.38
C GLY A 206 -8.99 -6.76 -5.95
N VAL A 207 -7.88 -6.06 -6.24
CA VAL A 207 -7.91 -4.77 -6.94
C VAL A 207 -8.38 -4.95 -8.39
N ALA A 208 -7.89 -5.98 -9.08
CA ALA A 208 -8.30 -6.28 -10.46
C ALA A 208 -9.81 -6.54 -10.55
N GLU A 209 -10.40 -7.24 -9.57
CA GLU A 209 -11.84 -7.42 -9.53
C GLU A 209 -12.59 -6.09 -9.36
N ARG A 210 -12.11 -5.19 -8.51
CA ARG A 210 -12.70 -3.86 -8.37
C ARG A 210 -12.63 -3.06 -9.67
N PHE A 211 -11.56 -3.22 -10.46
CA PHE A 211 -11.40 -2.50 -11.72
C PHE A 211 -12.18 -3.12 -12.89
N TRP A 212 -12.57 -4.40 -12.78
CA TRP A 212 -13.20 -5.14 -13.87
C TRP A 212 -14.70 -5.38 -13.66
N SER A 213 -15.09 -5.77 -12.45
CA SER A 213 -16.45 -6.21 -12.15
C SER A 213 -17.42 -5.04 -11.93
N PRO A 214 -18.74 -5.27 -12.04
CA PRO A 214 -19.72 -4.25 -11.69
C PRO A 214 -19.52 -3.71 -10.27
N ALA A 215 -19.77 -2.41 -10.07
CA ALA A 215 -19.55 -1.73 -8.78
C ALA A 215 -20.30 -2.38 -7.60
N SER A 216 -21.41 -3.10 -7.87
CA SER A 216 -22.22 -3.85 -6.90
C SER A 216 -21.54 -5.11 -6.35
N VAL A 217 -20.49 -5.62 -7.01
CA VAL A 217 -19.72 -6.76 -6.52
C VAL A 217 -18.83 -6.27 -5.36
N ARG A 218 -19.31 -6.51 -4.14
CA ARG A 218 -18.70 -5.98 -2.90
C ARG A 218 -18.71 -7.01 -1.76
N ASP A 219 -19.11 -8.25 -2.03
CA ASP A 219 -19.14 -9.31 -1.03
C ASP A 219 -17.70 -9.72 -0.66
N VAL A 220 -17.28 -9.39 0.55
CA VAL A 220 -15.94 -9.66 1.08
C VAL A 220 -15.73 -11.15 1.37
N PRO A 221 -16.65 -11.86 2.04
CA PRO A 221 -16.56 -13.31 2.19
C PRO A 221 -16.36 -14.08 0.88
N ASP A 222 -17.17 -13.79 -0.13
CA ASP A 222 -17.07 -14.45 -1.43
C ASP A 222 -15.78 -14.07 -2.15
N MET A 223 -15.34 -12.81 -2.05
CA MET A 223 -14.06 -12.36 -2.58
C MET A 223 -12.91 -13.20 -2.00
N TYR A 224 -12.77 -13.33 -0.68
CA TYR A 224 -11.67 -14.14 -0.09
C TYR A 224 -11.80 -15.63 -0.43
N ARG A 225 -13.02 -16.17 -0.48
CA ARG A 225 -13.25 -17.57 -0.89
C ARG A 225 -12.70 -17.83 -2.30
N ARG A 226 -12.94 -16.92 -3.25
CA ARG A 226 -12.41 -17.02 -4.62
C ARG A 226 -10.93 -16.69 -4.69
N LEU A 227 -10.47 -15.71 -3.91
CA LEU A 227 -9.09 -15.26 -3.87
C LEU A 227 -8.14 -16.36 -3.39
N GLU A 228 -8.53 -17.16 -2.41
CA GLU A 228 -7.71 -18.26 -1.89
C GLU A 228 -7.43 -19.32 -2.98
N VAL A 229 -8.45 -19.64 -3.77
CA VAL A 229 -8.31 -20.57 -4.91
C VAL A 229 -7.44 -19.95 -6.01
N PHE A 230 -7.69 -18.68 -6.34
CA PHE A 230 -6.89 -17.94 -7.33
C PHE A 230 -5.42 -17.87 -6.92
N SER A 231 -5.14 -17.52 -5.66
CA SER A 231 -3.79 -17.35 -5.11
C SER A 231 -2.94 -18.62 -5.29
N ARG A 232 -3.52 -19.79 -5.00
CA ARG A 232 -2.82 -21.08 -5.16
C ARG A 232 -2.55 -21.40 -6.62
N ARG A 233 -3.54 -21.22 -7.49
CA ARG A 233 -3.40 -21.47 -8.94
C ARG A 233 -2.41 -20.52 -9.59
N LEU A 234 -2.27 -19.30 -9.08
CA LEU A 234 -1.35 -18.32 -9.63
C LEU A 234 0.12 -18.79 -9.54
N GLU A 235 0.50 -19.62 -8.55
CA GLU A 235 1.87 -20.16 -8.51
C GLU A 235 2.17 -21.11 -9.70
N GLU A 236 1.16 -21.64 -10.39
CA GLU A 236 1.34 -22.49 -11.58
C GLU A 236 1.94 -21.73 -12.77
N VAL A 237 1.86 -20.38 -12.77
CA VAL A 237 2.32 -19.52 -13.87
C VAL A 237 3.50 -18.61 -13.50
N GLY A 238 4.13 -18.82 -12.33
CA GLY A 238 5.43 -18.20 -12.01
C GLY A 238 5.52 -17.47 -10.66
N PRO A 239 4.52 -16.68 -10.22
CA PRO A 239 4.57 -16.02 -8.92
C PRO A 239 4.84 -16.98 -7.76
N VAL A 240 5.59 -16.55 -6.75
CA VAL A 240 5.99 -17.40 -5.60
C VAL A 240 5.49 -16.87 -4.25
N HIS A 241 4.36 -16.16 -4.25
CA HIS A 241 3.82 -15.47 -3.06
C HIS A 241 3.30 -16.42 -1.97
N GLU A 242 2.82 -17.61 -2.30
CA GLU A 242 2.37 -18.57 -1.29
C GLU A 242 3.57 -19.27 -0.62
N SER A 243 4.55 -19.70 -1.42
CA SER A 243 5.78 -20.33 -0.92
C SER A 243 6.77 -19.36 -0.27
N HIS A 244 6.60 -18.04 -0.48
CA HIS A 244 7.49 -16.96 -0.01
C HIS A 244 7.85 -17.05 1.46
N THR A 245 6.85 -17.08 2.35
CA THR A 245 7.06 -16.98 3.80
C THR A 245 7.97 -18.10 4.32
N ALA A 246 7.67 -19.35 3.95
CA ALA A 246 8.47 -20.49 4.35
C ALA A 246 9.89 -20.44 3.76
N ARG A 247 10.04 -19.99 2.50
CA ARG A 247 11.36 -19.81 1.87
C ARG A 247 12.22 -18.78 2.61
N MET A 248 11.64 -17.65 3.00
CA MET A 248 12.36 -16.60 3.72
C MET A 248 12.74 -17.03 5.13
N VAL A 249 11.83 -17.68 5.87
CA VAL A 249 12.10 -18.15 7.24
C VAL A 249 13.24 -19.16 7.30
N ARG A 250 13.35 -20.05 6.31
CA ARG A 250 14.44 -21.05 6.22
C ARG A 250 15.85 -20.46 6.16
N ARG A 251 16.01 -19.16 5.89
CA ARG A 251 17.32 -18.50 5.87
C ARG A 251 17.91 -18.31 7.26
N PHE A 252 17.09 -18.35 8.30
CA PHE A 252 17.49 -18.00 9.65
C PHE A 252 16.86 -18.86 10.74
N ALA A 253 16.09 -19.87 10.37
CA ALA A 253 15.51 -20.85 11.28
C ALA A 253 15.37 -22.21 10.58
N GLU A 254 15.49 -23.30 11.33
CA GLU A 254 15.41 -24.68 10.83
C GLU A 254 14.46 -25.53 11.70
N GLY A 255 13.99 -26.66 11.20
CA GLY A 255 13.13 -27.59 11.96
C GLY A 255 11.91 -26.90 12.61
N ASP A 256 11.68 -27.22 13.88
CA ASP A 256 10.55 -26.69 14.67
C ASP A 256 10.59 -25.17 14.83
N ASP A 257 11.79 -24.58 14.80
CA ASP A 257 11.97 -23.14 14.88
C ASP A 257 11.37 -22.45 13.65
N ALA A 258 11.63 -23.00 12.46
CA ALA A 258 11.05 -22.50 11.22
C ALA A 258 9.53 -22.65 11.21
N ALA A 259 9.02 -23.81 11.65
CA ALA A 259 7.59 -24.07 11.73
C ALA A 259 6.88 -23.08 12.66
N THR A 260 7.47 -22.79 13.83
CA THR A 260 6.96 -21.80 14.79
C THR A 260 6.86 -20.40 14.17
N LEU A 261 7.89 -19.96 13.47
CA LEU A 261 7.93 -18.62 12.86
C LEU A 261 6.98 -18.49 11.67
N VAL A 262 6.84 -19.55 10.84
CA VAL A 262 5.83 -19.58 9.78
C VAL A 262 4.43 -19.53 10.38
N GLY A 263 4.14 -20.35 11.39
CA GLY A 263 2.86 -20.35 12.09
C GLY A 263 2.53 -18.99 12.72
N LEU A 264 3.52 -18.30 13.31
CA LEU A 264 3.34 -16.95 13.83
C LEU A 264 2.92 -15.96 12.74
N LEU A 265 3.52 -16.05 11.55
CA LEU A 265 3.25 -15.15 10.42
C LEU A 265 1.89 -15.37 9.76
N GLU A 266 1.21 -16.49 10.02
CA GLU A 266 -0.21 -16.63 9.69
C GLU A 266 -1.10 -15.70 10.53
N TYR A 267 -0.62 -15.23 11.69
CA TYR A 267 -1.33 -14.32 12.59
C TYR A 267 -0.68 -12.94 12.72
N ALA A 268 0.33 -12.63 11.90
CA ALA A 268 1.06 -11.38 11.98
C ALA A 268 1.35 -10.83 10.59
N ARG A 269 1.09 -9.55 10.40
CA ARG A 269 1.34 -8.82 9.15
C ARG A 269 2.45 -7.78 9.34
N PRO A 270 3.16 -7.37 8.28
CA PRO A 270 4.17 -6.33 8.39
C PRO A 270 3.55 -5.00 8.85
N ARG A 271 4.31 -4.19 9.58
CA ARG A 271 3.98 -2.77 9.74
C ARG A 271 4.09 -2.06 8.39
N GLY A 272 3.45 -0.89 8.27
CA GLY A 272 3.72 0.03 7.17
C GLY A 272 5.21 0.35 7.08
N PHE A 273 5.74 0.42 5.86
CA PHE A 273 7.18 0.48 5.64
C PHE A 273 7.81 1.86 5.84
N ALA A 274 7.01 2.93 5.88
CA ALA A 274 7.48 4.26 6.20
C ALA A 274 8.26 4.30 7.54
N GLY A 275 9.40 5.00 7.54
CA GLY A 275 10.20 5.25 8.73
C GLY A 275 11.03 4.07 9.24
N ARG A 276 11.31 3.04 8.42
CA ARG A 276 12.19 1.92 8.81
C ARG A 276 13.68 2.27 8.90
N GLY A 277 14.09 3.48 8.50
CA GLY A 277 15.50 3.90 8.50
C GLY A 277 16.39 3.12 7.53
N THR A 278 15.80 2.41 6.58
CA THR A 278 16.50 1.65 5.54
C THR A 278 16.92 2.53 4.37
N ASN A 279 17.72 1.95 3.49
CA ASN A 279 18.17 2.50 2.23
C ASN A 279 18.12 1.39 1.16
N GLN A 280 18.44 1.73 -0.08
CA GLN A 280 18.41 0.77 -1.20
C GLN A 280 19.38 -0.43 -1.11
N PHE A 281 20.29 -0.43 -0.13
CA PHE A 281 21.22 -1.54 0.11
C PHE A 281 20.84 -2.35 1.35
N SER A 282 19.76 -1.96 2.04
CA SER A 282 19.32 -2.65 3.24
C SER A 282 18.82 -4.05 2.88
N PRO A 283 19.31 -5.11 3.53
CA PRO A 283 18.82 -6.46 3.26
C PRO A 283 17.38 -6.58 3.74
N LEU A 284 16.48 -6.97 2.83
CA LEU A 284 15.07 -7.23 3.12
C LEU A 284 14.85 -8.71 3.42
N THR A 285 15.56 -9.20 4.45
CA THR A 285 15.62 -10.63 4.82
C THR A 285 15.24 -10.89 6.27
N ARG A 286 14.47 -10.00 6.91
CA ARG A 286 14.01 -10.14 8.30
C ARG A 286 12.63 -10.80 8.36
N LEU A 287 12.14 -11.02 9.58
CA LEU A 287 10.82 -11.62 9.82
C LEU A 287 9.68 -10.79 9.19
N ILE A 288 9.75 -9.46 9.25
CA ILE A 288 8.83 -8.55 8.54
C ILE A 288 8.84 -8.77 7.03
N ASP A 289 9.99 -9.16 6.46
CA ASP A 289 10.13 -9.30 5.04
C ASP A 289 9.56 -10.66 4.55
N ALA A 290 9.51 -11.66 5.45
CA ALA A 290 8.82 -12.94 5.28
C ALA A 290 7.30 -12.85 5.46
N ALA A 291 6.81 -11.84 6.21
CA ALA A 291 5.41 -11.65 6.53
C ALA A 291 4.58 -11.25 5.31
N ARG A 292 3.35 -11.76 5.24
CA ARG A 292 2.38 -11.39 4.19
C ARG A 292 1.61 -10.14 4.61
N PRO A 293 1.31 -9.22 3.68
CA PRO A 293 0.53 -8.02 3.99
C PRO A 293 -0.86 -8.29 4.57
N ASP A 294 -1.49 -9.39 4.14
CA ASP A 294 -2.85 -9.76 4.49
C ASP A 294 -2.96 -11.27 4.75
N PRO A 295 -2.57 -11.75 5.95
CA PRO A 295 -2.61 -13.17 6.29
C PRO A 295 -4.04 -13.72 6.33
N TRP A 296 -4.24 -14.94 5.85
CA TRP A 296 -5.57 -15.57 5.73
C TRP A 296 -6.32 -15.65 7.06
N ASN A 297 -5.63 -15.91 8.17
CA ASN A 297 -6.29 -16.02 9.47
C ASN A 297 -6.86 -14.70 9.97
N GLY A 298 -6.39 -13.55 9.48
CA GLY A 298 -7.00 -12.25 9.79
C GLY A 298 -8.47 -12.21 9.36
N TRP A 299 -8.74 -12.56 8.11
CA TRP A 299 -10.11 -12.66 7.58
C TRP A 299 -10.87 -13.87 8.15
N ARG A 300 -10.28 -15.07 8.15
CA ARG A 300 -10.97 -16.29 8.61
C ARG A 300 -11.49 -16.16 10.03
N MET A 301 -10.69 -15.60 10.94
CA MET A 301 -11.13 -15.39 12.32
C MET A 301 -12.29 -14.39 12.41
N GLN A 302 -12.33 -13.35 11.57
CA GLN A 302 -13.45 -12.41 11.52
C GLN A 302 -14.74 -13.09 11.06
N ALA A 303 -14.67 -13.92 10.02
CA ALA A 303 -15.80 -14.70 9.52
C ALA A 303 -16.30 -15.73 10.55
N LEU A 304 -15.37 -16.45 11.22
CA LEU A 304 -15.73 -17.37 12.29
C LEU A 304 -16.37 -16.64 13.49
N ALA A 305 -15.86 -15.46 13.85
CA ALA A 305 -16.44 -14.65 14.91
C ALA A 305 -17.88 -14.23 14.57
N GLU A 306 -18.15 -13.84 13.33
CA GLU A 306 -19.51 -13.54 12.85
C GLU A 306 -20.48 -14.70 13.04
N GLN A 307 -20.10 -15.89 12.60
CA GLN A 307 -20.91 -17.09 12.72
C GLN A 307 -21.09 -17.47 14.20
N ALA A 308 -20.02 -17.36 15.00
CA ALA A 308 -20.07 -17.65 16.43
C ALA A 308 -20.99 -16.69 17.19
N VAL A 309 -21.05 -15.39 16.84
CA VAL A 309 -21.99 -14.46 17.49
C VAL A 309 -23.45 -14.76 17.15
N GLN A 310 -23.69 -15.39 15.99
CA GLN A 310 -25.00 -15.85 15.54
C GLN A 310 -25.38 -17.23 16.11
N GLY A 311 -24.51 -17.84 16.93
CA GLY A 311 -24.79 -19.10 17.63
C GLY A 311 -24.23 -20.35 16.95
N ASP A 312 -23.38 -20.21 15.93
CA ASP A 312 -22.70 -21.36 15.33
C ASP A 312 -21.62 -21.91 16.27
N ALA A 313 -21.93 -23.05 16.90
CA ALA A 313 -21.02 -23.73 17.82
C ALA A 313 -19.77 -24.31 17.13
N SER A 314 -19.86 -24.66 15.84
CA SER A 314 -18.70 -25.14 15.08
C SER A 314 -17.72 -24.01 14.82
N ALA A 315 -18.23 -22.85 14.39
CA ALA A 315 -17.41 -21.66 14.22
C ALA A 315 -16.74 -21.23 15.53
N GLY A 316 -17.47 -21.30 16.65
CA GLY A 316 -16.92 -21.04 17.98
C GLY A 316 -15.77 -21.98 18.36
N ARG A 317 -15.87 -23.29 18.07
CA ARG A 317 -14.79 -24.26 18.32
C ARG A 317 -13.55 -23.98 17.46
N MET A 318 -13.74 -23.76 16.16
CA MET A 318 -12.63 -23.41 15.25
C MET A 318 -11.94 -22.12 15.67
N LEU A 319 -12.70 -21.12 16.13
CA LEU A 319 -12.14 -19.87 16.62
C LEU A 319 -11.37 -20.06 17.95
N ALA A 320 -11.83 -20.96 18.82
CA ALA A 320 -11.07 -21.34 20.03
C ALA A 320 -9.72 -21.98 19.69
N GLU A 321 -9.63 -22.82 18.67
CA GLU A 321 -8.38 -23.42 18.19
C GLU A 321 -7.38 -22.35 17.70
N HIS A 322 -7.87 -21.33 16.98
CA HIS A 322 -7.05 -20.17 16.59
C HIS A 322 -6.51 -19.44 17.82
N PHE A 323 -7.35 -19.17 18.82
CA PHE A 323 -6.91 -18.48 20.05
C PHE A 323 -5.92 -19.30 20.88
N GLN A 324 -6.09 -20.61 20.97
CA GLN A 324 -5.13 -21.51 21.60
C GLN A 324 -3.79 -21.51 20.87
N THR A 325 -3.83 -21.55 19.53
CA THR A 325 -2.62 -21.44 18.68
C THR A 325 -1.88 -20.13 18.96
N MET A 326 -2.60 -19.01 19.00
CA MET A 326 -2.04 -17.68 19.30
C MET A 326 -1.35 -17.63 20.69
N GLN A 327 -1.90 -18.31 21.69
CA GLN A 327 -1.28 -18.41 23.02
C GLN A 327 0.01 -19.24 23.02
N GLY A 328 0.13 -20.22 22.12
CA GLY A 328 1.23 -21.18 22.04
C GLY A 328 2.56 -20.61 21.54
N PHE A 329 2.60 -19.44 20.91
CA PHE A 329 3.83 -18.93 20.29
C PHE A 329 4.87 -18.39 21.27
N THR A 330 4.45 -17.82 22.40
CA THR A 330 5.35 -17.06 23.29
C THR A 330 6.51 -17.89 23.83
N ALA A 331 6.23 -19.10 24.35
CA ALA A 331 7.24 -19.93 24.99
C ALA A 331 8.29 -20.48 24.00
N PRO A 332 7.91 -21.05 22.84
CA PRO A 332 8.87 -21.44 21.81
C PRO A 332 9.73 -20.27 21.31
N LEU A 333 9.14 -19.09 21.09
CA LEU A 333 9.88 -17.90 20.67
C LEU A 333 10.87 -17.41 21.73
N ASP A 334 10.51 -17.48 23.01
CA ASP A 334 11.42 -17.12 24.09
C ASP A 334 12.59 -18.11 24.20
N ALA A 335 12.33 -19.40 24.02
CA ALA A 335 13.34 -20.46 24.03
C ALA A 335 14.31 -20.39 22.84
N MET A 336 13.86 -19.87 21.68
CA MET A 336 14.66 -19.82 20.46
C MET A 336 15.44 -18.52 20.25
N LYS A 337 15.09 -17.42 20.94
CA LYS A 337 15.67 -16.08 20.71
C LYS A 337 17.21 -16.02 20.81
N GLY A 338 17.82 -16.92 21.59
CA GLY A 338 19.27 -17.00 21.76
C GLY A 338 20.01 -17.59 20.54
N ARG A 339 19.34 -18.41 19.72
CA ARG A 339 19.90 -19.05 18.52
C ARG A 339 19.34 -18.45 17.21
N THR A 340 18.14 -17.90 17.26
CA THR A 340 17.46 -17.24 16.14
C THR A 340 17.15 -15.80 16.51
N PRO A 341 18.07 -14.84 16.28
CA PRO A 341 17.89 -13.45 16.71
C PRO A 341 16.60 -12.80 16.18
N MET A 342 16.17 -13.17 14.96
CA MET A 342 14.91 -12.71 14.34
C MET A 342 13.66 -13.08 15.14
N ALA A 343 13.72 -14.09 16.02
CA ALA A 343 12.61 -14.45 16.90
C ALA A 343 12.28 -13.34 17.93
N THR A 344 13.22 -12.43 18.19
CA THR A 344 12.97 -11.26 19.05
C THR A 344 11.87 -10.36 18.49
N ASP A 345 11.87 -10.16 17.16
CA ASP A 345 10.79 -9.41 16.48
C ASP A 345 9.45 -10.14 16.64
N GLY A 346 9.48 -11.48 16.55
CA GLY A 346 8.30 -12.34 16.72
C GLY A 346 7.75 -12.35 18.15
N LEU A 347 8.61 -12.31 19.17
CA LEU A 347 8.22 -12.40 20.57
C LEU A 347 7.31 -11.23 21.01
N LEU A 348 7.57 -10.02 20.50
CA LEU A 348 6.75 -8.85 20.81
C LEU A 348 5.31 -9.02 20.31
N VAL A 349 5.14 -9.45 19.05
CA VAL A 349 3.80 -9.70 18.49
C VAL A 349 3.15 -10.95 19.11
N ALA A 350 3.92 -11.98 19.44
CA ALA A 350 3.40 -13.19 20.10
C ALA A 350 2.77 -12.90 21.46
N ARG A 351 3.32 -11.96 22.25
CA ARG A 351 2.71 -11.53 23.52
C ARG A 351 1.37 -10.83 23.31
N ALA A 352 1.25 -10.02 22.27
CA ALA A 352 -0.03 -9.42 21.89
C ALA A 352 -1.02 -10.48 21.43
N LEU A 353 -0.59 -11.44 20.61
CA LEU A 353 -1.41 -12.57 20.17
C LEU A 353 -1.87 -13.45 21.34
N ASN A 354 -1.01 -13.73 22.31
CA ASN A 354 -1.37 -14.46 23.52
C ASN A 354 -2.46 -13.72 24.33
N THR A 355 -2.34 -12.39 24.43
CA THR A 355 -3.36 -11.55 25.09
C THR A 355 -4.69 -11.60 24.34
N LEU A 356 -4.67 -11.48 23.02
CA LEU A 356 -5.88 -11.62 22.17
C LEU A 356 -6.49 -13.02 22.32
N GLY A 357 -5.68 -14.07 22.31
CA GLY A 357 -6.13 -15.45 22.48
C GLY A 357 -6.81 -15.68 23.83
N ARG A 358 -6.25 -15.16 24.92
CA ARG A 358 -6.85 -15.22 26.26
C ARG A 358 -8.23 -14.56 26.29
N ILE A 359 -8.32 -13.31 25.82
CA ILE A 359 -9.58 -12.56 25.80
C ILE A 359 -10.60 -13.26 24.90
N GLY A 360 -10.17 -13.75 23.74
CA GLY A 360 -11.03 -14.47 22.80
C GLY A 360 -11.65 -15.73 23.39
N LEU A 361 -10.85 -16.54 24.10
CA LEU A 361 -11.34 -17.73 24.81
C LEU A 361 -12.32 -17.38 25.92
N GLU A 362 -12.02 -16.36 26.73
CA GLU A 362 -12.94 -15.86 27.77
C GLU A 362 -14.27 -15.37 27.15
N ALA A 363 -14.21 -14.62 26.05
CA ALA A 363 -15.39 -14.11 25.36
C ALA A 363 -16.26 -15.24 24.77
N LEU A 364 -15.63 -16.26 24.18
CA LEU A 364 -16.34 -17.45 23.68
C LEU A 364 -17.03 -18.20 24.83
N ASP A 365 -16.34 -18.36 25.94
CA ASP A 365 -16.87 -19.05 27.11
C ASP A 365 -18.09 -18.32 27.72
N TYR A 366 -18.05 -16.98 27.84
CA TYR A 366 -19.23 -16.19 28.21
C TYR A 366 -20.41 -16.44 27.27
N ARG A 367 -20.16 -16.46 25.95
CA ARG A 367 -21.20 -16.73 24.94
C ARG A 367 -21.76 -18.14 25.03
N MET A 368 -20.89 -19.15 25.18
CA MET A 368 -21.29 -20.55 25.33
C MET A 368 -22.17 -20.77 26.55
N ARG A 369 -21.80 -20.15 27.69
CA ARG A 369 -22.61 -20.22 28.92
C ARG A 369 -23.84 -19.31 28.91
N LYS A 370 -23.99 -18.46 27.89
CA LYS A 370 -25.01 -17.40 27.80
C LYS A 370 -24.99 -16.46 29.02
N VAL A 371 -23.81 -16.20 29.56
CA VAL A 371 -23.59 -15.31 30.71
C VAL A 371 -23.04 -13.99 30.22
N GLN A 372 -23.62 -12.87 30.68
CA GLN A 372 -23.10 -11.55 30.38
C GLN A 372 -21.80 -11.30 31.15
N PRO A 373 -20.72 -10.84 30.49
CA PRO A 373 -19.51 -10.43 31.18
C PRO A 373 -19.78 -9.27 32.14
N SER A 374 -18.98 -9.17 33.21
CA SER A 374 -19.12 -8.04 34.14
C SER A 374 -18.70 -6.72 33.49
N ALA A 375 -19.29 -5.60 33.94
CA ALA A 375 -18.90 -4.27 33.46
C ALA A 375 -17.40 -3.99 33.64
N GLY A 376 -16.81 -4.48 34.74
CA GLY A 376 -15.37 -4.39 34.97
C GLY A 376 -14.55 -5.16 33.94
N TRP A 377 -14.94 -6.39 33.61
CA TRP A 377 -14.26 -7.18 32.58
C TRP A 377 -14.36 -6.52 31.20
N LEU A 378 -15.53 -5.98 30.84
CA LEU A 378 -15.74 -5.26 29.58
C LEU A 378 -14.84 -4.01 29.49
N ALA A 379 -14.76 -3.22 30.55
CA ALA A 379 -13.91 -2.02 30.61
C ALA A 379 -12.41 -2.35 30.49
N THR A 380 -11.94 -3.37 31.24
CA THR A 380 -10.55 -3.83 31.15
C THR A 380 -10.23 -4.39 29.76
N THR A 381 -11.15 -5.15 29.17
CA THR A 381 -11.00 -5.74 27.84
C THR A 381 -10.93 -4.66 26.76
N ASP A 382 -11.84 -3.69 26.76
CA ASP A 382 -11.82 -2.60 25.78
C ASP A 382 -10.54 -1.77 25.87
N SER A 383 -10.11 -1.43 27.09
CA SER A 383 -8.84 -0.75 27.33
C SER A 383 -7.66 -1.56 26.78
N THR A 384 -7.63 -2.87 27.03
CA THR A 384 -6.58 -3.77 26.53
C THR A 384 -6.58 -3.84 25.00
N LEU A 385 -7.74 -4.03 24.37
CA LEU A 385 -7.87 -4.11 22.91
C LEU A 385 -7.39 -2.82 22.24
N LYS A 386 -7.66 -1.63 22.82
CA LYS A 386 -7.14 -0.35 22.32
C LYS A 386 -5.62 -0.24 22.33
N THR A 387 -4.93 -1.01 23.17
CA THR A 387 -3.45 -1.08 23.17
C THR A 387 -2.88 -2.04 22.13
N ILE A 388 -3.71 -2.88 21.50
CA ILE A 388 -3.29 -3.89 20.53
C ILE A 388 -3.78 -3.58 19.11
N GLU A 389 -5.04 -3.20 18.95
CA GLU A 389 -5.69 -3.00 17.66
C GLU A 389 -5.03 -1.88 16.84
N GLY A 390 -4.65 -2.22 15.61
CA GLY A 390 -3.91 -1.31 14.72
C GLY A 390 -2.50 -0.95 15.21
N LYS A 391 -2.05 -1.47 16.36
CA LYS A 391 -0.72 -1.18 16.93
C LYS A 391 0.34 -2.11 16.36
N THR A 392 1.57 -1.62 16.45
CA THR A 392 2.76 -2.31 15.94
C THR A 392 3.62 -2.78 17.11
N PHE A 393 4.03 -4.04 17.06
CA PHE A 393 4.85 -4.70 18.06
C PHE A 393 6.17 -5.07 17.39
N GLY A 394 7.17 -4.21 17.56
CA GLY A 394 8.42 -4.28 16.80
C GLY A 394 8.21 -3.94 15.33
N LEU A 395 8.33 -4.95 14.47
CA LEU A 395 8.19 -4.83 13.02
C LEU A 395 6.88 -5.44 12.49
N LEU A 396 6.06 -6.03 13.35
CA LEU A 396 4.85 -6.75 12.97
C LEU A 396 3.61 -6.17 13.66
N ARG A 397 2.44 -6.49 13.12
CA ARG A 397 1.13 -6.19 13.68
C ARG A 397 0.36 -7.50 13.85
N PRO A 398 -0.26 -7.77 15.01
CA PRO A 398 -1.11 -8.94 15.16
C PRO A 398 -2.38 -8.77 14.33
N VAL A 399 -2.94 -9.89 13.86
CA VAL A 399 -4.29 -9.96 13.29
C VAL A 399 -5.26 -10.60 14.28
N GLY A 400 -6.57 -10.50 14.02
CA GLY A 400 -7.60 -11.14 14.84
C GLY A 400 -8.14 -10.29 15.99
N ALA A 401 -7.63 -9.07 16.19
CA ALA A 401 -8.17 -8.13 17.18
C ALA A 401 -9.64 -7.77 16.87
N GLU A 402 -10.00 -7.64 15.60
CA GLU A 402 -11.36 -7.38 15.14
C GLU A 402 -12.30 -8.55 15.47
N ALA A 403 -11.83 -9.79 15.32
CA ALA A 403 -12.58 -10.98 15.70
C ALA A 403 -12.85 -11.01 17.21
N VAL A 404 -11.85 -10.71 18.03
CA VAL A 404 -12.01 -10.60 19.49
C VAL A 404 -12.98 -9.48 19.84
N ARG A 405 -12.86 -8.30 19.22
CA ARG A 405 -13.77 -7.16 19.45
C ARG A 405 -15.23 -7.54 19.14
N ARG A 406 -15.46 -8.29 18.07
CA ARG A 406 -16.80 -8.77 17.71
C ARG A 406 -17.38 -9.74 18.73
N LEU A 407 -16.55 -10.64 19.28
CA LEU A 407 -16.98 -11.53 20.36
C LEU A 407 -17.29 -10.78 21.66
N VAL A 408 -16.58 -9.70 21.96
CA VAL A 408 -16.79 -8.90 23.18
C VAL A 408 -18.03 -8.00 23.08
N ALA A 409 -18.44 -7.63 21.87
CA ALA A 409 -19.58 -6.75 21.63
C ALA A 409 -20.90 -7.32 22.21
N PRO A 410 -21.78 -6.47 22.79
CA PRO A 410 -23.10 -6.88 23.27
C PRO A 410 -23.90 -7.62 22.18
N VAL A 411 -24.67 -8.64 22.57
CA VAL A 411 -25.51 -9.44 21.66
C VAL A 411 -26.50 -8.57 20.87
N SER A 412 -26.95 -7.44 21.43
CA SER A 412 -27.87 -6.47 20.83
C SER A 412 -27.22 -5.44 19.91
N SER A 413 -25.90 -5.49 19.70
CA SER A 413 -25.14 -4.49 18.93
C SER A 413 -24.60 -5.00 17.59
N VAL A 414 -25.06 -6.17 17.15
CA VAL A 414 -24.74 -6.72 15.82
C VAL A 414 -25.89 -6.32 14.89
N PRO A 415 -25.64 -5.51 13.85
CA PRO A 415 -26.67 -5.17 12.85
C PRO A 415 -27.15 -6.40 12.09
#